data_AF-A0A958ZGL1-F1
#
_entry.id   AF-A0A958ZGL1-F1
#
_cell.length_a   1.000
_cell.length_b   1.000
_cell.length_c   1.000
_cell.angle_alpha   90.00
_cell.angle_beta   90.00
_cell.angle_gamma   90.00
#
_symmetry.space_group_name_H-M   'P 1'
#
loop_
_entity.id
_entity.type
_entity.pdbx_description
1 polymer ?
#
loop_
_entity_poly.entity_id
_entity_poly.type
_entity_poly.pdbx_seq_one_letter_code
_entity_poly.pdbx_strand_id
1 'polypeptide(L)'
;MKTLFATSITAFLLFFSSSIFAQDPIQVNAGKKAVFVYETMDQDFTTFGYAKADKSSAKMICFSNMTADVDENPHKCSMGAYYTSDDFDIHYLGTEGSFIKCSADPDGSGDRVFYIEKSAVVFED
;
A
#
# COMPACT_ATOMS: atom_id res chain seq x y z
N MET A 1 -8.46 -64.52 -26.74
CA MET A 1 -9.11 -64.27 -25.44
C MET A 1 -8.49 -63.00 -24.88
N LYS A 2 -9.28 -61.93 -24.76
CA LYS A 2 -8.86 -60.58 -24.34
C LYS A 2 -9.13 -60.42 -22.83
N THR A 3 -8.16 -59.97 -22.06
CA THR A 3 -8.34 -59.51 -20.65
C THR A 3 -7.24 -58.50 -20.37
N LEU A 4 -7.50 -57.20 -20.57
CA LEU A 4 -8.08 -56.21 -19.64
C LEU A 4 -6.97 -55.36 -19.01
N PHE A 5 -6.88 -54.13 -19.53
CA PHE A 5 -6.05 -53.02 -19.07
C PHE A 5 -6.72 -52.27 -17.91
N ALA A 6 -5.87 -51.70 -17.04
CA ALA A 6 -6.02 -50.41 -16.35
C ALA A 6 -7.10 -50.33 -15.23
N THR A 7 -6.97 -49.52 -14.17
CA THR A 7 -6.09 -48.38 -13.91
C THR A 7 -6.05 -48.16 -12.40
N SER A 8 -4.87 -47.88 -11.86
CA SER A 8 -4.70 -47.35 -10.49
C SER A 8 -5.29 -45.94 -10.43
N ILE A 9 -6.29 -45.72 -9.58
CA ILE A 9 -6.86 -44.39 -9.33
C ILE A 9 -5.97 -43.70 -8.31
N THR A 10 -5.04 -42.88 -8.81
CA THR A 10 -4.29 -41.91 -8.02
C THR A 10 -5.26 -40.87 -7.49
N ALA A 11 -5.41 -40.81 -6.16
CA ALA A 11 -6.16 -39.77 -5.47
C ALA A 11 -5.53 -38.40 -5.78
N PHE A 12 -6.25 -37.60 -6.56
CA PHE A 12 -5.89 -36.24 -6.91
C PHE A 12 -6.11 -35.34 -5.67
N LEU A 13 -5.02 -34.75 -5.19
CA LEU A 13 -4.97 -33.88 -4.03
C LEU A 13 -5.92 -32.67 -4.19
N LEU A 14 -6.84 -32.52 -3.24
CA LEU A 14 -7.49 -31.23 -2.96
C LEU A 14 -6.61 -30.45 -1.98
N PHE A 15 -5.56 -29.81 -2.50
CA PHE A 15 -4.97 -28.65 -1.83
C PHE A 15 -5.85 -27.44 -2.15
N PHE A 16 -6.88 -27.20 -1.33
CA PHE A 16 -7.36 -25.83 -1.17
C PHE A 16 -6.28 -25.11 -0.36
N SER A 17 -5.31 -24.50 -1.05
CA SER A 17 -4.48 -23.48 -0.41
C SER A 17 -5.42 -22.32 -0.12
N SER A 18 -5.85 -22.20 1.13
CA SER A 18 -6.32 -20.93 1.66
C SER A 18 -5.16 -19.95 1.54
N SER A 19 -5.10 -19.22 0.43
CA SER A 19 -4.31 -18.00 0.34
C SER A 19 -4.89 -17.07 1.40
N ILE A 20 -4.19 -16.95 2.52
CA ILE A 20 -4.41 -15.87 3.47
C ILE A 20 -4.15 -14.60 2.65
N PHE A 21 -5.19 -13.82 2.39
CA PHE A 21 -5.06 -12.57 1.65
C PHE A 21 -4.39 -11.56 2.58
N ALA A 22 -3.09 -11.35 2.41
CA ALA A 22 -2.44 -10.16 2.95
C ALA A 22 -3.06 -8.95 2.23
N GLN A 23 -3.62 -8.00 2.98
CA GLN A 23 -4.13 -6.76 2.41
C GLN A 23 -2.96 -5.84 2.07
N ASP A 24 -2.91 -5.35 0.82
CA ASP A 24 -1.92 -4.35 0.43
C ASP A 24 -2.10 -3.07 1.27
N PRO A 25 -1.02 -2.55 1.89
CA PRO A 25 -1.14 -1.48 2.88
C PRO A 25 -1.54 -0.14 2.26
N ILE A 26 -1.37 0.05 0.95
CA ILE A 26 -1.74 1.31 0.26
C ILE A 26 -2.54 0.98 -1.00
N GLN A 27 -3.80 1.40 -1.02
CA GLN A 27 -4.72 1.18 -2.13
C GLN A 27 -5.13 2.50 -2.77
N VAL A 28 -5.17 2.53 -4.10
CA VAL A 28 -5.54 3.71 -4.89
C VAL A 28 -6.83 3.41 -5.65
N ASN A 29 -7.87 4.16 -5.33
CA ASN A 29 -9.11 4.15 -6.10
C ASN A 29 -9.13 5.36 -7.05
N ALA A 30 -8.70 5.15 -8.29
CA ALA A 30 -8.58 6.23 -9.27
C ALA A 30 -9.93 6.86 -9.64
N GLY A 31 -11.00 6.05 -9.70
CA GLY A 31 -12.34 6.52 -10.02
C GLY A 31 -12.92 7.44 -8.95
N LYS A 32 -12.68 7.12 -7.67
CA LYS A 32 -13.08 7.95 -6.52
C LYS A 32 -12.06 9.02 -6.15
N LYS A 33 -10.90 9.07 -6.83
CA LYS A 33 -9.77 9.95 -6.52
C LYS A 33 -9.33 9.84 -5.06
N ALA A 34 -9.31 8.62 -4.51
CA ALA A 34 -8.97 8.36 -3.12
C ALA A 34 -7.76 7.44 -3.01
N VAL A 35 -6.98 7.63 -1.95
CA VAL A 35 -5.93 6.70 -1.52
C VAL A 35 -6.23 6.30 -0.08
N PHE A 36 -6.17 5.02 0.21
CA PHE A 36 -6.36 4.48 1.55
C PHE A 36 -5.08 3.81 2.01
N VAL A 37 -4.68 4.10 3.25
CA VAL A 37 -3.57 3.43 3.92
C VAL A 37 -4.16 2.61 5.07
N TYR A 38 -3.97 1.30 5.01
CA TYR A 38 -4.47 0.35 6.00
C TYR A 38 -3.36 -0.11 6.93
N GLU A 39 -3.70 -0.28 8.20
CA GLU A 39 -2.83 -1.00 9.13
C GLU A 39 -2.80 -2.47 8.73
N THR A 40 -1.61 -3.06 8.66
CA THR A 40 -1.44 -4.50 8.43
C THR A 40 -0.53 -5.09 9.50
N MET A 41 -0.94 -6.23 10.04
CA MET A 41 -0.16 -7.01 11.02
C MET A 41 0.64 -8.14 10.36
N ASP A 42 0.38 -8.41 9.08
CA ASP A 42 0.91 -9.60 8.40
C ASP A 42 2.28 -9.35 7.75
N GLN A 43 2.61 -8.09 7.47
CA GLN A 43 3.86 -7.71 6.83
C GLN A 43 4.33 -6.32 7.25
N ASP A 44 5.59 -6.24 7.67
CA ASP A 44 6.30 -4.98 7.90
C ASP A 44 6.28 -4.12 6.63
N PHE A 45 5.78 -2.89 6.73
CA PHE A 45 5.80 -1.94 5.64
C PHE A 45 6.18 -0.55 6.14
N THR A 46 6.97 0.16 5.33
CA THR A 46 7.27 1.58 5.52
C THR A 46 7.35 2.22 4.14
N THR A 47 6.55 3.25 3.90
CA THR A 47 6.51 4.02 2.66
C THR A 47 6.58 5.51 2.96
N PHE A 48 7.28 6.25 2.10
CA PHE A 48 7.38 7.69 2.19
C PHE A 48 6.66 8.37 1.02
N GLY A 49 5.97 9.47 1.32
CA GLY A 49 5.61 10.47 0.34
C GLY A 49 6.72 11.51 0.21
N TYR A 50 7.02 11.91 -1.03
CA TYR A 50 8.13 12.80 -1.37
C TYR A 50 7.62 14.15 -1.90
N ALA A 51 8.42 15.21 -1.76
CA ALA A 51 8.04 16.56 -2.21
C ALA A 51 7.98 16.70 -3.75
N LYS A 52 8.66 15.80 -4.47
CA LYS A 52 8.65 15.68 -5.94
C LYS A 52 8.53 14.21 -6.30
N ALA A 53 8.25 13.90 -7.58
CA ALA A 53 8.32 12.56 -8.14
C ALA A 53 9.78 12.04 -8.23
N ASP A 54 10.48 12.02 -7.09
CA ASP A 54 11.89 11.72 -6.91
C ASP A 54 12.17 11.34 -5.44
N LYS A 55 12.72 10.14 -5.21
CA LYS A 55 13.07 9.63 -3.87
C LYS A 55 14.18 10.41 -3.18
N SER A 56 14.97 11.18 -3.93
CA SER A 56 16.02 12.03 -3.37
C SER A 56 15.47 13.36 -2.84
N SER A 57 14.22 13.69 -3.14
CA SER A 57 13.56 14.89 -2.63
C SER A 57 13.15 14.74 -1.17
N ALA A 58 12.76 15.86 -0.54
CA ALA A 58 12.39 15.86 0.87
C ALA A 58 11.23 14.90 1.16
N LYS A 59 11.34 14.13 2.24
CA LYS A 59 10.26 13.29 2.77
C LYS A 59 9.19 14.18 3.38
N MET A 60 7.98 14.06 2.86
CA MET A 60 6.82 14.85 3.27
C MET A 60 5.99 14.10 4.31
N ILE A 61 5.69 12.83 4.09
CA ILE A 61 4.85 12.01 4.96
C ILE A 61 5.40 10.58 5.05
N CYS A 62 5.23 9.93 6.19
CA CYS A 62 5.59 8.52 6.40
C CYS A 62 4.34 7.71 6.71
N PHE A 63 4.20 6.54 6.07
CA PHE A 63 3.21 5.53 6.42
C PHE A 63 3.94 4.24 6.80
N SER A 64 3.68 3.71 7.99
CA SER A 64 4.33 2.49 8.46
C SER A 64 3.53 1.80 9.57
N ASN A 65 3.55 0.47 9.60
CA ASN A 65 3.06 -0.31 10.75
C ASN A 65 4.09 -0.43 11.89
N MET A 66 5.29 0.13 11.74
CA MET A 66 6.34 0.10 12.75
C MET A 66 6.26 1.34 13.64
N THR A 67 6.06 1.14 14.94
CA THR A 67 6.14 2.24 15.92
C THR A 67 7.46 3.00 15.83
N ALA A 68 8.57 2.32 15.54
CA ALA A 68 9.87 2.94 15.36
C ALA A 68 9.98 3.89 14.15
N ASP A 69 9.03 3.84 13.22
CA ASP A 69 8.96 4.73 12.04
C ASP A 69 7.87 5.80 12.17
N VAL A 70 6.99 5.70 13.18
CA VAL A 70 5.83 6.57 13.40
C VAL A 70 5.97 7.43 14.65
N ASP A 71 6.31 6.84 15.78
CA ASP A 71 6.31 7.52 17.08
C ASP A 71 7.30 8.68 17.09
N GLU A 72 6.84 9.85 17.54
CA GLU A 72 7.57 11.12 17.52
C GLU A 72 8.11 11.55 16.13
N ASN A 73 7.62 10.98 15.02
CA ASN A 73 8.03 11.31 13.64
C ASN A 73 9.57 11.31 13.45
N PRO A 74 10.22 10.13 13.57
CA PRO A 74 11.67 10.02 13.66
C PRO A 74 12.37 10.41 12.35
N HIS A 75 11.65 10.28 11.23
CA HIS A 75 12.10 10.67 9.90
C HIS A 75 11.94 12.17 9.61
N LYS A 76 11.37 12.94 10.53
CA LYS A 76 11.16 14.40 10.42
C LYS A 76 10.39 14.80 9.17
N CYS A 77 9.38 14.00 8.83
CA CYS A 77 8.48 14.25 7.71
C CYS A 77 7.65 15.51 8.00
N SER A 78 7.59 16.47 7.09
CA SER A 78 6.95 17.78 7.32
C SER A 78 5.43 17.72 7.50
N MET A 79 4.80 16.64 7.05
CA MET A 79 3.38 16.34 7.19
C MET A 79 3.12 15.26 8.25
N GLY A 80 4.15 14.75 8.96
CA GLY A 80 3.99 13.73 10.00
C GLY A 80 4.25 12.29 9.54
N ALA A 81 4.02 11.36 10.47
CA ALA A 81 4.14 9.92 10.27
C ALA A 81 2.92 9.22 10.86
N TYR A 82 2.36 8.23 10.16
CA TYR A 82 1.05 7.64 10.47
C TYR A 82 1.04 6.13 10.23
N TYR A 83 0.23 5.42 11.02
CA TYR A 83 -0.04 4.00 10.82
C TYR A 83 -1.03 3.76 9.68
N THR A 84 -2.08 4.59 9.62
CA THR A 84 -3.19 4.51 8.66
C THR A 84 -3.57 5.90 8.15
N SER A 85 -4.54 5.96 7.24
CA SER A 85 -5.18 7.20 6.80
C SER A 85 -6.59 7.37 7.38
N ASP A 86 -6.89 6.82 8.56
CA ASP A 86 -8.25 6.91 9.12
C ASP A 86 -8.59 8.31 9.66
N ASP A 87 -7.57 9.08 10.05
CA ASP A 87 -7.73 10.41 10.64
C ASP A 87 -7.82 11.55 9.61
N PHE A 88 -7.54 11.27 8.33
CA PHE A 88 -7.58 12.28 7.26
C PHE A 88 -7.70 11.64 5.86
N ASP A 89 -8.31 12.38 4.94
CA ASP A 89 -8.44 11.93 3.56
C ASP A 89 -7.15 12.16 2.76
N ILE A 90 -6.83 11.19 1.89
CA ILE A 90 -5.78 11.33 0.87
C ILE A 90 -6.43 11.31 -0.51
N HIS A 91 -6.22 12.39 -1.26
CA HIS A 91 -6.76 12.54 -2.61
C HIS A 91 -5.73 12.11 -3.67
N TYR A 92 -6.14 11.23 -4.57
CA TYR A 92 -5.37 10.86 -5.75
C TYR A 92 -5.53 11.92 -6.86
N LEU A 93 -4.41 12.51 -7.28
CA LEU A 93 -4.39 13.59 -8.28
C LEU A 93 -3.90 13.14 -9.67
N GLY A 94 -3.34 11.94 -9.78
CA GLY A 94 -2.82 11.39 -11.04
C GLY A 94 -1.48 10.68 -10.87
N THR A 95 -0.85 10.34 -11.99
CA THR A 95 0.48 9.73 -12.02
C THR A 95 1.50 10.67 -12.66
N GLU A 96 2.74 10.60 -12.17
CA GLU A 96 3.89 11.35 -12.69
C GLU A 96 5.10 10.41 -12.74
N GLY A 97 5.38 9.86 -13.93
CA GLY A 97 6.43 8.85 -14.10
C GLY A 97 6.18 7.61 -13.25
N SER A 98 7.15 7.26 -12.39
CA SER A 98 7.08 6.12 -11.47
C SER A 98 6.37 6.43 -10.15
N PHE A 99 5.64 7.54 -10.06
CA PHE A 99 4.98 7.99 -8.84
C PHE A 99 3.49 8.24 -9.06
N ILE A 100 2.71 8.10 -7.99
CA ILE A 100 1.39 8.72 -7.88
C ILE A 100 1.54 10.09 -7.21
N LYS A 101 0.69 11.03 -7.62
CA LYS A 101 0.58 12.35 -7.02
C LYS A 101 -0.63 12.38 -6.10
N CYS A 102 -0.43 12.83 -4.88
CA CYS A 102 -1.44 12.87 -3.82
C CYS A 102 -1.54 14.26 -3.21
N SER A 103 -2.68 14.56 -2.58
CA SER A 103 -2.79 15.65 -1.61
C SER A 103 -3.50 15.20 -0.34
N ALA A 104 -3.11 15.77 0.79
CA ALA A 104 -3.76 15.56 2.08
C ALA A 104 -3.52 16.76 3.00
N ASP A 105 -4.35 16.88 4.04
CA ASP A 105 -4.20 17.82 5.15
C ASP A 105 -4.22 17.09 6.50
N PRO A 106 -3.13 16.40 6.85
CA PRO A 106 -3.14 15.49 7.99
C PRO A 106 -2.98 16.20 9.36
N ASP A 107 -2.62 17.48 9.37
CA ASP A 107 -2.43 18.29 10.59
C ASP A 107 -3.31 19.55 10.63
N GLY A 108 -4.23 19.71 9.67
CA GLY A 108 -5.13 20.87 9.58
C GLY A 108 -4.44 22.17 9.12
N SER A 109 -3.19 22.10 8.63
CA SER A 109 -2.46 23.26 8.10
C SER A 109 -2.79 23.60 6.65
N GLY A 110 -3.67 22.81 6.02
CA GLY A 110 -4.09 22.91 4.63
C GLY A 110 -3.50 21.82 3.74
N ASP A 111 -4.18 21.58 2.61
CA ASP A 111 -3.81 20.59 1.62
C ASP A 111 -2.37 20.79 1.10
N ARG A 112 -1.57 19.73 1.21
CA ARG A 112 -0.20 19.68 0.70
C ARG A 112 -0.04 18.51 -0.25
N VAL A 113 0.76 18.74 -1.30
CA VAL A 113 1.04 17.73 -2.33
C VAL A 113 2.26 16.91 -1.95
N PHE A 114 2.17 15.61 -2.18
CA PHE A 114 3.28 14.68 -2.06
C PHE A 114 3.18 13.57 -3.12
N TYR A 115 4.25 12.80 -3.27
CA TYR A 115 4.39 11.77 -4.29
C TYR A 115 4.76 10.44 -3.68
N ILE A 116 4.02 9.37 -3.95
CA ILE A 116 4.33 8.01 -3.50
C ILE A 116 4.82 7.18 -4.69
N GLU A 117 5.83 6.33 -4.50
CA GLU A 117 6.28 5.40 -5.53
C GLU A 117 5.15 4.45 -5.94
N LYS A 118 4.94 4.31 -7.25
CA LYS A 118 3.89 3.45 -7.79
C LYS A 118 4.06 1.97 -7.40
N SER A 119 5.30 1.54 -7.14
CA SER A 119 5.58 0.17 -6.67
C SER A 119 5.13 -0.10 -5.24
N ALA A 120 4.81 0.94 -4.46
CA ALA A 120 4.34 0.82 -3.09
C ALA A 120 2.81 0.82 -2.97
N VAL A 121 2.08 0.90 -4.09
CA VAL A 121 0.62 1.02 -4.10
C VAL A 121 -0.02 0.02 -5.04
N VAL A 122 -1.25 -0.38 -4.72
CA VAL A 122 -2.09 -1.20 -5.59
C VAL A 122 -3.27 -0.36 -6.06
N PHE A 123 -3.50 -0.36 -7.38
CA PHE A 123 -4.69 0.28 -7.95
C PHE A 123 -5.86 -0.69 -7.86
N GLU A 124 -6.95 -0.25 -7.25
CA GLU A 124 -8.22 -0.96 -7.31
C GLU A 124 -8.89 -0.73 -8.67
N ASP A 125 -9.56 -1.77 -9.17
CA ASP A 125 -10.39 -1.72 -10.39
C ASP A 125 -11.73 -1.00 -10.15
#